data_AF-A0A813H900-F1
#
_entry.id   AF-A0A813H900-F1
#
_cell.length_a   1.000
_cell.length_b   1.000
_cell.length_c   1.000
_cell.angle_alpha   90.00
_cell.angle_beta   90.00
_cell.angle_gamma   90.00
#
_symmetry.space_group_name_H-M   'P 1'
#
loop_
_entity.id
_entity.type
_entity.pdbx_description
1 polymer ?
#
loop_
_entity_poly.entity_id
_entity_poly.type
_entity_poly.pdbx_seq_one_letter_code
_entity_poly.pdbx_strand_id
1 'polypeptide(L)'
;MWQLFRHDVDLAGILNCLADPICQGQAEATATGQLLSGGGIMQCSEDRLPTVSANSGCSAGMLHYMITCSLQMWLQQRYRQSALYFDHGLGYLALARGCLEGSNWPLWPDQVLTNWRNFLSAAFPPGAIVAEERIADFNATYIAAGPAVDRYARWWNTGPRAGLYCPPHGGLRMEGLPGLDPIEKTPGSESSKKEAGKVSVSCAVPLVWPAELAAAEAIADTFGGGCDKLTFFIAAPDAQARQSAEETLALLLPGASVVDLAVTWPDMVRDRAAALDKGDGLSSREGVSGANQKDLLMFAFLASQDDGEDWVCRVETDSYFAVPNFQRFVRGRGLSATEPWFLGSLSYWHLHFEPRLVFNEQVQCLSRSAVFRLGAIVLAAPVASVSTYHRCEIAPGHRGDIMLALCLTAAGVVPYGDIADRWGREYFLNFRMEDLPLYSPDLAYGSSTPDIRAFESNTAQHWRGKAHVFMPCLGQNKFWASPFRISFHDYKDPQKLRWVHEVMLGRRRCETCPAGYEPRLAGPADGA
;
A
#
# COMPACT_ATOMS: atom_id res chain seq x y z
N MET A 1 16.89 22.85 14.15
CA MET A 1 17.24 21.58 13.45
C MET A 1 18.12 20.70 14.31
N TRP A 2 19.36 21.10 14.61
CA TRP A 2 20.28 20.26 15.39
C TRP A 2 19.76 19.91 16.80
N GLN A 3 19.02 20.81 17.44
CA GLN A 3 18.35 20.57 18.73
C GLN A 3 17.18 19.57 18.67
N LEU A 4 16.66 19.23 17.47
CA LEU A 4 15.64 18.17 17.29
C LEU A 4 16.28 16.77 17.27
N PHE A 5 17.59 16.71 16.97
CA PHE A 5 18.39 15.52 17.10
C PHE A 5 19.02 15.48 18.48
N ARG A 6 19.10 14.29 19.06
CA ARG A 6 19.54 14.12 20.45
C ARG A 6 20.99 14.64 20.60
N HIS A 7 21.29 15.35 21.69
CA HIS A 7 22.59 16.02 21.90
C HIS A 7 23.81 15.09 22.01
N ASP A 8 23.55 13.79 22.12
CA ASP A 8 24.51 12.68 22.24
C ASP A 8 24.79 11.99 20.90
N VAL A 9 24.34 12.53 19.76
CA VAL A 9 24.81 12.07 18.45
C VAL A 9 26.31 12.31 18.38
N ASP A 10 27.08 11.22 18.45
CA ASP A 10 28.54 11.23 18.37
C ASP A 10 28.99 11.61 16.96
N LEU A 11 28.93 12.92 16.66
CA LEU A 11 29.44 13.52 15.42
C LEU A 11 30.89 13.13 15.19
N ALA A 12 31.70 13.05 16.25
CA ALA A 12 33.08 12.65 16.15
C ALA A 12 33.17 11.18 15.72
N GLY A 13 32.35 10.29 16.26
CA GLY A 13 32.22 8.90 15.84
C GLY A 13 31.75 8.75 14.39
N ILE A 14 30.76 9.54 13.94
CA ILE A 14 30.31 9.56 12.55
C ILE A 14 31.43 10.05 11.61
N LEU A 15 32.10 11.14 11.98
CA LEU A 15 33.23 11.70 11.22
C LEU A 15 34.42 10.74 11.17
N ASN A 16 34.75 10.10 12.28
CA ASN A 16 35.82 9.11 12.38
C ASN A 16 35.50 7.86 11.55
N CYS A 17 34.24 7.45 11.50
CA CYS A 17 33.78 6.35 10.65
C CYS A 17 33.90 6.70 9.16
N LEU A 18 33.45 7.89 8.75
CA LEU A 18 33.60 8.34 7.36
C LEU A 18 35.07 8.56 6.97
N ALA A 19 35.92 8.84 7.96
CA ALA A 19 37.36 8.94 7.81
C ALA A 19 38.09 7.57 7.92
N ASP A 20 37.39 6.45 8.19
CA ASP A 20 38.01 5.13 8.25
C ASP A 20 38.56 4.75 6.86
N PRO A 21 39.80 4.20 6.74
CA PRO A 21 40.38 3.78 5.47
C PRO A 21 39.50 2.83 4.64
N ILE A 22 38.66 2.02 5.29
CA ILE A 22 37.66 1.15 4.65
C ILE A 22 36.58 1.99 3.93
N CYS A 23 36.25 3.17 4.47
CA CYS A 23 35.36 4.15 3.84
C CYS A 23 36.11 5.02 2.81
N GLN A 24 37.37 5.41 3.06
CA GLN A 24 38.16 6.32 2.19
C GLN A 24 38.47 5.77 0.78
N GLY A 25 38.39 4.45 0.59
CA GLY A 25 38.57 3.82 -0.73
C GLY A 25 37.45 4.10 -1.74
N GLN A 26 36.33 4.69 -1.30
CA GLN A 26 35.23 5.11 -2.17
C GLN A 26 35.20 6.65 -2.23
N ALA A 27 35.26 7.22 -3.43
CA ALA A 27 35.28 8.68 -3.67
C ALA A 27 34.13 9.44 -2.95
N GLU A 28 33.08 8.72 -2.56
CA GLU A 28 31.88 9.19 -1.88
C GLU A 28 32.09 9.47 -0.37
N ALA A 29 32.98 8.73 0.30
CA ALA A 29 33.31 8.97 1.71
C ALA A 29 34.15 10.23 1.89
N THR A 30 35.04 10.52 0.94
CA THR A 30 35.82 11.77 0.91
C THR A 30 34.92 12.98 0.70
N ALA A 31 33.90 12.89 -0.18
CA ALA A 31 32.91 13.95 -0.37
C ALA A 31 32.04 14.17 0.89
N THR A 32 31.63 13.09 1.56
CA THR A 32 30.84 13.14 2.81
C THR A 32 31.67 13.67 3.98
N GLY A 33 32.93 13.24 4.08
CA GLY A 33 33.90 13.75 5.05
C GLY A 33 34.15 15.24 4.86
N GLN A 34 34.37 15.70 3.62
CA GLN A 34 34.50 17.14 3.30
C GLN A 34 33.23 17.94 3.58
N LEU A 35 32.03 17.36 3.35
CA LEU A 35 30.74 17.96 3.69
C LEU A 35 30.53 18.15 5.19
N LEU A 36 31.12 17.30 6.04
CA LEU A 36 30.94 17.33 7.49
C LEU A 36 32.10 18.01 8.24
N SER A 37 33.34 17.95 7.72
CA SER A 37 34.55 18.49 8.36
C SER A 37 34.81 19.96 8.04
N GLY A 38 34.11 20.55 7.06
CA GLY A 38 34.41 21.88 6.53
C GLY A 38 33.86 23.07 7.32
N GLY A 39 33.13 22.89 8.43
CA GLY A 39 32.45 24.01 9.12
C GLY A 39 31.39 24.74 8.27
N GLY A 40 31.17 24.28 7.03
CA GLY A 40 30.15 24.73 6.12
C GLY A 40 28.85 23.97 6.37
N ILE A 41 27.74 24.68 6.25
CA ILE A 41 26.38 24.15 6.30
C ILE A 41 26.30 22.88 5.45
N MET A 42 25.82 21.77 6.03
CA MET A 42 25.56 20.52 5.31
C MET A 42 24.74 20.83 4.04
N GLN A 43 25.35 20.65 2.86
CA GLN A 43 24.67 20.88 1.59
C GLN A 43 23.99 19.59 1.15
N CYS A 44 22.72 19.47 1.50
CA CYS A 44 21.84 18.47 0.92
C CYS A 44 21.58 18.89 -0.53
N SER A 45 22.15 18.15 -1.48
CA SER A 45 22.00 18.45 -2.90
C SER A 45 20.54 18.30 -3.33
N GLU A 46 20.08 19.22 -4.18
CA GLU A 46 18.75 19.19 -4.76
C GLU A 46 18.63 18.12 -5.86
N ASP A 47 19.75 17.84 -6.54
CA ASP A 47 19.79 17.12 -7.80
C ASP A 47 20.50 15.77 -7.72
N ARG A 48 21.24 15.49 -6.64
CA ARG A 48 22.00 14.24 -6.49
C ARG A 48 21.82 13.66 -5.10
N LEU A 49 21.27 12.45 -5.04
CA LEU A 49 21.32 11.63 -3.82
C LEU A 49 22.72 11.01 -3.74
N PRO A 50 23.37 11.00 -2.57
CA PRO A 50 24.61 10.24 -2.39
C PRO A 50 24.34 8.76 -2.65
N THR A 51 25.07 8.20 -3.61
CA THR A 51 25.24 6.76 -3.76
C THR A 51 26.28 6.30 -2.74
N VAL A 52 26.06 5.14 -2.14
CA VAL A 52 27.02 4.52 -1.21
C VAL A 52 26.90 3.03 -1.40
N SER A 53 28.03 2.34 -1.44
CA SER A 53 28.02 0.88 -1.47
C SER A 53 27.35 0.30 -0.22
N ALA A 54 26.39 -0.61 -0.44
CA ALA A 54 25.69 -1.34 0.60
C ALA A 54 26.60 -2.18 1.51
N ASN A 55 27.82 -2.51 1.03
CA ASN A 55 28.81 -3.30 1.77
C ASN A 55 29.77 -2.44 2.61
N SER A 56 29.56 -1.12 2.66
CA SER A 56 30.42 -0.24 3.44
C SER A 56 29.99 -0.24 4.91
N GLY A 57 30.95 -0.34 5.83
CA GLY A 57 30.73 -0.11 7.27
C GLY A 57 30.23 1.32 7.59
N CYS A 58 30.12 2.17 6.56
CA CYS A 58 29.72 3.58 6.62
C CYS A 58 28.19 3.77 6.48
N SER A 59 27.41 2.70 6.30
CA SER A 59 25.94 2.75 6.11
C SER A 59 25.22 3.54 7.20
N ALA A 60 25.65 3.41 8.46
CA ALA A 60 25.02 4.10 9.57
C ALA A 60 25.39 5.60 9.68
N GLY A 61 26.59 6.00 9.22
CA GLY A 61 26.93 7.42 9.04
C GLY A 61 26.07 8.07 7.94
N MET A 62 25.85 7.34 6.85
CA MET A 62 25.02 7.80 5.74
C MET A 62 23.54 7.86 6.09
N LEU A 63 23.05 6.92 6.89
CA LEU A 63 21.72 6.99 7.49
C LEU A 63 21.47 8.32 8.24
N HIS A 64 22.41 8.77 9.06
CA HIS A 64 22.27 10.05 9.77
C HIS A 64 22.31 11.26 8.81
N TYR A 65 23.16 11.22 7.79
CA TYR A 65 23.16 12.22 6.73
C TYR A 65 21.79 12.29 6.05
N MET A 66 21.22 11.14 5.67
CA MET A 66 19.91 11.05 5.04
C MET A 66 18.80 11.61 5.93
N ILE A 67 18.76 11.26 7.22
CA ILE A 67 17.79 11.81 8.19
C ILE A 67 17.90 13.34 8.28
N THR A 68 19.13 13.86 8.33
CA THR A 68 19.38 15.30 8.44
C THR A 68 18.92 16.03 7.17
N CYS A 69 19.21 15.46 6.01
CA CYS A 69 18.76 15.99 4.73
C CYS A 69 17.25 15.88 4.51
N SER A 70 16.61 14.82 5.00
CA SER A 70 15.14 14.75 5.04
C SER A 70 14.55 15.90 5.83
N LEU A 71 15.06 16.18 7.03
CA LEU A 71 14.57 17.29 7.86
C LEU A 71 14.82 18.66 7.21
N GLN A 72 16.00 18.88 6.66
CA GLN A 72 16.35 20.13 5.99
C GLN A 72 15.43 20.40 4.80
N MET A 73 15.25 19.41 3.92
CA MET A 73 14.36 19.53 2.77
C MET A 73 12.90 19.73 3.19
N TRP A 74 12.46 19.07 4.26
CA TRP A 74 11.12 19.26 4.81
C TRP A 74 10.88 20.70 5.25
N LEU A 75 11.81 21.26 6.04
CA LEU A 75 11.70 22.63 6.56
C LEU A 75 11.77 23.69 5.46
N GLN A 76 12.39 23.36 4.33
CA GLN A 76 12.41 24.18 3.12
C GLN A 76 11.15 24.00 2.25
N GLN A 77 10.14 23.26 2.72
CA GLN A 77 8.93 22.89 1.97
C GLN A 77 9.22 22.10 0.69
N ARG A 78 10.36 21.41 0.63
CA ARG A 78 10.78 20.54 -0.47
C ARG A 78 10.42 19.10 -0.16
N TYR A 79 9.13 18.85 -0.02
CA TYR A 79 8.60 17.58 0.49
C TYR A 79 9.02 16.37 -0.35
N ARG A 80 9.11 16.54 -1.68
CA ARG A 80 9.57 15.50 -2.60
C ARG A 80 11.02 15.09 -2.30
N GLN A 81 11.92 16.06 -2.19
CA GLN A 81 13.33 15.80 -1.86
C GLN A 81 13.46 15.21 -0.46
N SER A 82 12.68 15.70 0.51
CA SER A 82 12.65 15.15 1.87
C SER A 82 12.32 13.66 1.89
N ALA A 83 11.29 13.25 1.15
CA ALA A 83 10.87 11.86 1.02
C ALA A 83 11.90 10.97 0.30
N LEU A 84 12.67 11.53 -0.65
CA LEU A 84 13.77 10.81 -1.30
C LEU A 84 14.91 10.51 -0.32
N TYR A 85 15.36 11.52 0.43
CA TYR A 85 16.34 11.32 1.51
C TYR A 85 15.82 10.34 2.56
N PHE A 86 14.51 10.34 2.81
CA PHE A 86 13.89 9.48 3.81
C PHE A 86 14.00 8.01 3.44
N ASP A 87 13.59 7.68 2.22
CA ASP A 87 13.62 6.31 1.70
C ASP A 87 15.06 5.78 1.58
N HIS A 88 16.00 6.61 1.11
CA HIS A 88 17.42 6.26 1.10
C HIS A 88 17.93 6.00 2.52
N GLY A 89 17.54 6.85 3.49
CA GLY A 89 17.83 6.62 4.90
C GLY A 89 17.32 5.27 5.39
N LEU A 90 16.07 4.91 5.09
CA LEU A 90 15.51 3.60 5.47
C LEU A 90 16.30 2.42 4.90
N GLY A 91 16.74 2.52 3.65
CA GLY A 91 17.63 1.53 3.03
C GLY A 91 18.92 1.35 3.83
N TYR A 92 19.58 2.46 4.20
CA TYR A 92 20.81 2.42 4.98
C TYR A 92 20.61 1.92 6.42
N LEU A 93 19.48 2.22 7.07
CA LEU A 93 19.16 1.69 8.40
C LEU A 93 19.12 0.17 8.42
N ALA A 94 18.47 -0.40 7.41
CA ALA A 94 18.28 -1.83 7.35
C ALA A 94 19.59 -2.55 6.98
N LEU A 95 20.46 -1.92 6.17
CA LEU A 95 21.84 -2.39 5.91
C LEU A 95 22.72 -2.29 7.17
N ALA A 96 22.61 -1.18 7.91
CA ALA A 96 23.34 -0.96 9.15
C ALA A 96 23.02 -2.02 10.20
N ARG A 97 21.76 -2.47 10.32
CA ARG A 97 21.38 -3.52 11.29
C ARG A 97 22.19 -4.80 11.13
N GLY A 98 22.54 -5.20 9.90
CA GLY A 98 23.42 -6.36 9.67
C GLY A 98 24.87 -6.15 10.11
N CYS A 99 25.35 -4.89 10.15
CA CYS A 99 26.67 -4.52 10.66
C CYS A 99 26.68 -4.26 12.17
N LEU A 100 25.52 -4.02 12.78
CA LEU A 100 25.36 -3.66 14.20
C LEU A 100 25.26 -4.87 15.14
N GLU A 101 24.93 -6.06 14.62
CA GLU A 101 24.97 -7.29 15.43
C GLU A 101 26.42 -7.67 15.77
N GLY A 102 26.84 -7.36 17.00
CA GLY A 102 28.15 -7.71 17.55
C GLY A 102 29.25 -6.65 17.41
N SER A 103 28.95 -5.46 16.85
CA SER A 103 29.89 -4.34 16.82
C SER A 103 29.72 -3.42 18.03
N ASN A 104 30.81 -2.88 18.57
CA ASN A 104 30.82 -1.87 19.65
C ASN A 104 30.38 -0.49 19.15
N TRP A 105 29.41 -0.44 18.24
CA TRP A 105 29.02 0.79 17.55
C TRP A 105 28.20 1.71 18.47
N PRO A 106 28.44 3.03 18.46
CA PRO A 106 27.88 3.95 19.46
C PRO A 106 26.40 4.30 19.26
N LEU A 107 25.80 3.93 18.12
CA LEU A 107 24.43 4.34 17.77
C LEU A 107 23.52 3.12 17.71
N TRP A 108 22.64 3.04 18.69
CA TRP A 108 21.70 1.95 18.87
C TRP A 108 20.54 2.12 17.87
N PRO A 109 19.96 1.04 17.33
CA PRO A 109 18.77 1.10 16.47
C PRO A 109 17.64 1.98 17.05
N ASP A 110 17.50 2.01 18.38
CA ASP A 110 16.53 2.86 19.08
C ASP A 110 16.79 4.36 18.91
N GLN A 111 18.04 4.78 18.79
CA GLN A 111 18.42 6.19 18.60
C GLN A 111 18.10 6.67 17.19
N VAL A 112 18.31 5.82 16.18
CA VAL A 112 17.87 6.11 14.81
C VAL A 112 16.34 6.20 14.74
N LEU A 113 15.64 5.23 15.33
CA LEU A 113 14.17 5.28 15.40
C LEU A 113 13.68 6.52 16.13
N THR A 114 14.33 6.92 17.23
CA THR A 114 14.02 8.15 17.96
C THR A 114 14.22 9.40 17.10
N ASN A 115 15.34 9.50 16.38
CA ASN A 115 15.61 10.64 15.50
C ASN A 115 14.60 10.73 14.35
N TRP A 116 14.18 9.60 13.81
CA TRP A 116 13.11 9.57 12.84
C TRP A 116 11.76 9.98 13.43
N ARG A 117 11.41 9.52 14.63
CA ARG A 117 10.20 9.98 15.33
C ARG A 117 10.23 11.48 15.58
N ASN A 118 11.39 12.04 15.94
CA ASN A 118 11.57 13.48 16.13
C ASN A 118 11.41 14.24 14.81
N PHE A 119 12.02 13.76 13.71
CA PHE A 119 11.81 14.30 12.37
C PHE A 119 10.33 14.30 12.02
N LEU A 120 9.68 13.14 12.12
CA LEU A 120 8.27 12.98 11.80
C LEU A 120 7.42 13.91 12.69
N SER A 121 7.69 14.00 13.99
CA SER A 121 6.92 14.86 14.91
C SER A 121 7.10 16.35 14.61
N ALA A 122 8.29 16.77 14.20
CA ALA A 122 8.56 18.13 13.77
C ALA A 122 7.97 18.43 12.38
N ALA A 123 7.99 17.44 11.50
CA ALA A 123 7.49 17.54 10.14
C ALA A 123 5.96 17.60 10.11
N PHE A 124 5.29 16.87 10.99
CA PHE A 124 3.84 16.82 11.10
C PHE A 124 3.41 16.88 12.58
N PRO A 125 3.38 18.09 13.18
CA PRO A 125 3.05 18.24 14.60
C PRO A 125 1.62 17.79 14.92
N PRO A 126 1.37 17.21 16.12
CA PRO A 126 0.04 16.84 16.56
C PRO A 126 -0.91 18.05 16.53
N GLY A 127 -2.07 17.92 15.88
CA GLY A 127 -3.04 19.01 15.79
C GLY A 127 -2.82 20.00 14.64
N ALA A 128 -1.82 19.80 13.76
CA ALA A 128 -1.78 20.45 12.46
C ALA A 128 -2.85 19.87 11.52
N ILE A 129 -4.11 20.13 11.87
CA ILE A 129 -5.24 20.23 10.95
C ILE A 129 -5.69 21.69 11.07
N VAL A 130 -4.85 22.60 10.59
CA VAL A 130 -5.30 23.96 10.28
C VAL A 130 -5.06 24.09 8.80
N ALA A 131 -6.16 24.10 8.03
CA ALA A 131 -6.16 24.52 6.65
C ALA A 131 -5.84 26.02 6.61
N GLU A 132 -4.58 26.39 6.86
CA GLU A 132 -4.09 27.72 6.53
C GLU A 132 -3.59 27.67 5.09
N GLU A 133 -4.37 28.27 4.21
CA GLU A 133 -4.05 28.52 2.82
C GLU A 133 -2.83 29.45 2.76
N ARG A 134 -1.65 28.94 2.40
CA ARG A 134 -0.49 29.78 2.07
C ARG A 134 -0.28 29.78 0.57
N ILE A 135 -0.37 30.98 -0.01
CA ILE A 135 -0.03 31.27 -1.40
C ILE A 135 1.50 31.33 -1.48
N ALA A 136 2.11 30.38 -2.19
CA ALA A 136 3.50 30.48 -2.63
C ALA A 136 3.56 31.09 -4.04
N ASP A 137 4.66 31.76 -4.36
CA ASP A 137 4.90 32.54 -5.60
C ASP A 137 4.85 31.75 -6.94
N PHE A 138 4.36 30.51 -6.93
CA PHE A 138 4.20 29.64 -8.11
C PHE A 138 2.79 29.00 -8.24
N ASN A 139 1.73 29.68 -7.80
CA ASN A 139 0.32 29.24 -7.96
C ASN A 139 0.00 27.82 -7.43
N ALA A 140 0.86 27.25 -6.59
CA ALA A 140 0.62 25.96 -5.94
C ALA A 140 0.37 26.18 -4.45
N THR A 141 -0.86 25.94 -4.03
CA THR A 141 -1.30 25.94 -2.63
C THR A 141 -1.10 24.53 -2.06
N TYR A 142 -0.39 24.43 -0.92
CA TYR A 142 -0.27 23.16 -0.19
C TYR A 142 -0.79 23.31 1.23
N ILE A 143 -1.54 22.33 1.69
CA ILE A 143 -2.04 22.22 3.07
C ILE A 143 -1.49 20.92 3.65
N ALA A 144 -0.77 21.01 4.78
CA ALA A 144 -0.23 19.88 5.52
C ALA A 144 -1.28 19.27 6.47
N ALA A 145 -1.26 17.95 6.66
CA ALA A 145 -2.15 17.26 7.59
C ALA A 145 -1.37 16.20 8.41
N GLY A 146 -1.37 16.35 9.74
CA GLY A 146 -0.83 15.40 10.70
C GLY A 146 -1.93 14.55 11.34
N PRO A 147 -1.95 13.23 11.07
CA PRO A 147 -1.87 12.17 12.11
C PRO A 147 -1.00 10.95 11.70
N ALA A 148 -0.26 11.04 10.59
CA ALA A 148 0.47 9.91 10.02
C ALA A 148 1.75 9.52 10.81
N VAL A 149 2.29 10.43 11.62
CA VAL A 149 3.60 10.30 12.28
C VAL A 149 3.65 9.28 13.41
N ASP A 150 2.79 9.41 14.42
CA ASP A 150 2.71 8.43 15.53
C ASP A 150 2.29 7.05 15.04
N ARG A 151 1.74 7.00 13.82
CA ARG A 151 1.20 5.84 13.15
C ARG A 151 2.26 5.13 12.31
N TYR A 152 3.08 5.86 11.54
CA TYR A 152 4.31 5.34 10.95
C TYR A 152 5.32 4.93 12.02
N ALA A 153 5.47 5.74 13.09
CA ALA A 153 6.29 5.38 14.23
C ALA A 153 5.81 4.10 14.93
N ARG A 154 4.49 3.89 15.07
CA ARG A 154 3.93 2.62 15.55
C ARG A 154 4.17 1.48 14.58
N TRP A 155 3.94 1.69 13.29
CA TRP A 155 4.26 0.70 12.25
C TRP A 155 5.76 0.32 12.27
N TRP A 156 6.65 1.25 12.61
CA TRP A 156 8.10 1.04 12.76
C TRP A 156 8.47 0.38 14.08
N ASN A 157 7.73 0.67 15.16
CA ASN A 157 7.87 -0.02 16.45
C ASN A 157 7.33 -1.45 16.38
N THR A 158 6.36 -1.69 15.50
CA THR A 158 5.92 -3.02 15.07
C THR A 158 6.67 -3.52 13.84
N GLY A 159 7.65 -2.75 13.36
CA GLY A 159 8.49 -3.10 12.21
C GLY A 159 9.02 -4.50 12.43
N PRO A 160 9.15 -5.30 11.35
CA PRO A 160 9.08 -6.75 11.36
C PRO A 160 9.76 -7.25 12.61
N ARG A 161 8.98 -7.73 13.62
CA ARG A 161 9.55 -8.22 14.87
C ARG A 161 10.70 -9.12 14.43
N ALA A 162 11.94 -8.74 14.74
CA ALA A 162 13.10 -9.47 14.25
C ALA A 162 12.88 -10.95 14.66
N GLY A 163 12.66 -11.83 13.67
CA GLY A 163 12.26 -13.23 13.87
C GLY A 163 10.83 -13.64 13.51
N LEU A 164 9.90 -12.74 13.16
CA LEU A 164 8.57 -13.12 12.63
C LEU A 164 8.61 -13.51 11.15
N TYR A 165 9.44 -12.81 10.38
CA TYR A 165 9.62 -13.07 8.97
C TYR A 165 10.98 -13.73 8.75
N CYS A 166 10.96 -14.89 8.10
CA CYS A 166 12.13 -15.74 7.85
C CYS A 166 12.64 -16.54 9.06
N PRO A 167 11.98 -17.68 9.41
CA PRO A 167 12.51 -18.61 10.41
C PRO A 167 13.90 -19.12 9.99
N PRO A 168 14.78 -19.44 10.96
CA PRO A 168 16.17 -19.82 10.69
C PRO A 168 16.26 -21.02 9.73
N HIS A 169 17.33 -21.04 8.93
CA HIS A 169 17.67 -22.11 7.99
C HIS A 169 17.73 -23.48 8.69
N GLY A 170 16.60 -24.18 8.77
CA GLY A 170 16.53 -25.43 9.54
C GLY A 170 15.13 -26.02 9.64
N GLY A 171 14.47 -26.32 8.51
CA GLY A 171 13.27 -27.15 8.48
C GLY A 171 12.24 -26.73 7.45
N LEU A 172 12.25 -27.38 6.29
CA LEU A 172 11.23 -27.28 5.23
C LEU A 172 9.90 -27.94 5.65
N ARG A 173 9.30 -27.57 6.79
CA ARG A 173 7.87 -27.81 6.99
C ARG A 173 7.10 -26.66 6.37
N MET A 174 6.92 -26.76 5.05
CA MET A 174 5.81 -26.10 4.37
C MET A 174 4.54 -26.78 4.85
N GLU A 175 3.90 -26.27 5.90
CA GLU A 175 2.45 -26.30 6.08
C GLU A 175 2.08 -25.68 7.44
N GLY A 176 0.99 -24.93 7.42
CA GLY A 176 0.51 -24.12 8.53
C GLY A 176 0.98 -22.68 8.44
N LEU A 177 0.02 -21.74 8.41
CA LEU A 177 0.16 -20.50 9.18
C LEU A 177 0.85 -20.88 10.50
N PRO A 178 1.82 -20.09 11.02
CA PRO A 178 2.35 -20.35 12.36
C PRO A 178 1.12 -20.60 13.23
N GLY A 179 1.10 -21.77 13.87
CA GLY A 179 -0.09 -22.22 14.57
C GLY A 179 -0.66 -21.03 15.31
N LEU A 180 -1.98 -20.94 15.32
CA LEU A 180 -2.61 -20.72 16.60
C LEU A 180 -2.13 -21.87 17.50
N ASP A 181 -0.85 -21.88 17.88
CA ASP A 181 -0.42 -22.49 19.13
C ASP A 181 -1.39 -21.84 20.09
N PRO A 182 -2.34 -22.63 20.64
CA PRO A 182 -3.41 -22.07 21.44
C PRO A 182 -2.69 -21.21 22.46
N ILE A 183 -2.89 -19.88 22.38
CA ILE A 183 -2.43 -18.93 23.39
C ILE A 183 -2.68 -19.65 24.69
N GLU A 184 -1.60 -20.05 25.39
CA GLU A 184 -1.64 -21.03 26.48
C GLU A 184 -2.93 -20.79 27.23
N LYS A 185 -3.90 -21.70 27.04
CA LYS A 185 -5.28 -21.49 27.47
C LYS A 185 -5.17 -21.12 28.93
N THR A 186 -5.43 -19.85 29.25
CA THR A 186 -5.48 -19.42 30.65
C THR A 186 -6.55 -20.32 31.27
N PRO A 187 -6.19 -21.26 32.16
CA PRO A 187 -7.13 -22.25 32.65
C PRO A 187 -8.15 -21.51 33.50
N GLY A 188 -9.36 -21.29 32.97
CA GLY A 188 -10.43 -20.58 33.67
C GLY A 188 -11.44 -19.83 32.80
N SER A 189 -11.20 -19.64 31.50
CA SER A 189 -12.20 -19.01 30.61
C SER A 189 -13.04 -20.06 29.87
N GLU A 190 -14.07 -20.58 30.54
CA GLU A 190 -15.16 -21.35 29.90
C GLU A 190 -16.17 -20.46 29.16
N SER A 191 -15.76 -19.28 28.67
CA SER A 191 -16.63 -18.48 27.81
C SER A 191 -16.79 -19.20 26.48
N SER A 192 -17.96 -19.83 26.31
CA SER A 192 -18.57 -20.32 25.06
C SER A 192 -17.63 -20.35 23.86
N LYS A 193 -17.30 -21.55 23.36
CA LYS A 193 -16.88 -21.74 21.97
C LYS A 193 -18.00 -21.27 21.05
N LYS A 194 -18.17 -19.96 20.88
CA LYS A 194 -18.85 -19.40 19.73
C LYS A 194 -18.04 -19.93 18.55
N GLU A 195 -18.67 -20.73 17.70
CA GLU A 195 -18.16 -20.97 16.36
C GLU A 195 -17.67 -19.63 15.84
N ALA A 196 -16.37 -19.55 15.50
CA ALA A 196 -15.81 -18.34 14.94
C ALA A 196 -16.65 -18.03 13.70
N GLY A 197 -17.51 -17.02 13.81
CA GLY A 197 -18.54 -16.74 12.81
C GLY A 197 -17.93 -16.64 11.43
N LYS A 198 -18.67 -17.11 10.42
CA LYS A 198 -18.28 -16.91 9.02
C LYS A 198 -18.08 -15.41 8.79
N VAL A 199 -16.90 -15.03 8.30
CA VAL A 199 -16.61 -13.63 7.90
C VAL A 199 -17.38 -13.36 6.61
N SER A 200 -18.38 -12.48 6.68
CA SER A 200 -19.17 -12.09 5.52
C SER A 200 -18.42 -11.07 4.65
N VAL A 201 -18.46 -11.27 3.33
CA VAL A 201 -17.74 -10.43 2.35
C VAL A 201 -18.69 -9.96 1.25
N SER A 202 -18.88 -8.64 1.18
CA SER A 202 -19.56 -7.94 0.09
C SER A 202 -18.54 -7.47 -0.95
N CYS A 203 -18.72 -7.88 -2.21
CA CYS A 203 -17.90 -7.46 -3.34
C CYS A 203 -18.59 -6.31 -4.07
N ALA A 204 -17.96 -5.14 -4.06
CA ALA A 204 -18.43 -3.92 -4.71
C ALA A 204 -17.60 -3.68 -5.98
N VAL A 205 -18.21 -3.79 -7.15
CA VAL A 205 -17.52 -3.72 -8.44
C VAL A 205 -17.92 -2.45 -9.18
N PRO A 206 -17.07 -1.40 -9.23
CA PRO A 206 -17.33 -0.26 -10.09
C PRO A 206 -17.22 -0.69 -11.56
N LEU A 207 -18.24 -0.41 -12.36
CA LEU A 207 -18.36 -0.87 -13.75
C LEU A 207 -18.76 0.29 -14.67
N VAL A 208 -18.09 0.44 -15.82
CA VAL A 208 -18.47 1.36 -16.90
C VAL A 208 -19.45 0.65 -17.82
N TRP A 209 -20.74 0.93 -17.66
CA TRP A 209 -21.78 0.23 -18.43
C TRP A 209 -22.18 0.99 -19.71
N PRO A 210 -22.40 0.30 -20.85
CA PRO A 210 -22.29 -1.16 -21.10
C PRO A 210 -20.90 -1.63 -21.55
N ALA A 211 -19.91 -0.73 -21.59
CA ALA A 211 -18.61 -0.98 -22.20
C ALA A 211 -17.82 -2.14 -21.54
N GLU A 212 -18.08 -2.44 -20.27
CA GLU A 212 -17.41 -3.51 -19.51
C GLU A 212 -18.28 -4.76 -19.28
N LEU A 213 -19.31 -4.99 -20.11
CA LEU A 213 -20.16 -6.21 -20.03
C LEU A 213 -19.33 -7.51 -19.96
N ALA A 214 -18.33 -7.66 -20.86
CA ALA A 214 -17.52 -8.87 -20.90
C ALA A 214 -16.69 -9.09 -19.61
N ALA A 215 -16.31 -8.01 -18.91
CA ALA A 215 -15.64 -8.11 -17.62
C ALA A 215 -16.63 -8.55 -16.53
N ALA A 216 -17.85 -8.00 -16.52
CA ALA A 216 -18.90 -8.42 -15.59
C ALA A 216 -19.26 -9.91 -15.75
N GLU A 217 -19.35 -10.40 -16.99
CA GLU A 217 -19.52 -11.84 -17.28
C GLU A 217 -18.38 -12.67 -16.70
N ALA A 218 -17.12 -12.26 -16.90
CA ALA A 218 -15.99 -13.00 -16.33
C ALA A 218 -15.96 -12.96 -14.81
N ILE A 219 -16.40 -11.87 -14.16
CA ILE A 219 -16.52 -11.79 -12.71
C ILE A 219 -17.58 -12.77 -12.21
N ALA A 220 -18.75 -12.80 -12.85
CA ALA A 220 -19.84 -13.73 -12.53
C ALA A 220 -19.39 -15.21 -12.68
N ASP A 221 -18.66 -15.51 -13.75
CA ASP A 221 -18.13 -16.85 -14.05
C ASP A 221 -16.99 -17.28 -13.11
N THR A 222 -16.40 -16.36 -12.35
CA THR A 222 -15.19 -16.61 -11.57
C THR A 222 -15.40 -16.38 -10.08
N PHE A 223 -14.87 -15.29 -9.53
CA PHE A 223 -14.90 -15.05 -8.08
C PHE A 223 -16.24 -14.51 -7.57
N GLY A 224 -17.11 -14.01 -8.45
CA GLY A 224 -18.38 -13.38 -8.08
C GLY A 224 -19.26 -14.30 -7.21
N GLY A 225 -19.33 -15.58 -7.55
CA GLY A 225 -20.08 -16.58 -6.76
C GLY A 225 -19.46 -16.92 -5.40
N GLY A 226 -18.23 -16.47 -5.13
CA GLY A 226 -17.58 -16.62 -3.83
C GLY A 226 -17.94 -15.51 -2.83
N CYS A 227 -18.50 -14.39 -3.30
CA CYS A 227 -18.92 -13.27 -2.46
C CYS A 227 -20.25 -13.59 -1.78
N ASP A 228 -20.43 -13.15 -0.53
CA ASP A 228 -21.73 -13.26 0.16
C ASP A 228 -22.77 -12.30 -0.44
N LYS A 229 -22.29 -11.15 -0.95
CA LYS A 229 -23.05 -10.18 -1.74
C LYS A 229 -22.19 -9.68 -2.89
N LEU A 230 -22.75 -9.59 -4.08
CA LEU A 230 -22.10 -8.96 -5.23
C LEU A 230 -22.96 -7.79 -5.70
N THR A 231 -22.36 -6.61 -5.75
CA THR A 231 -23.02 -5.38 -6.23
C THR A 231 -22.17 -4.73 -7.30
N PHE A 232 -22.75 -4.55 -8.48
CA PHE A 232 -22.16 -3.76 -9.56
C PHE A 232 -22.61 -2.30 -9.43
N PHE A 233 -21.65 -1.38 -9.42
CA PHE A 233 -21.89 0.05 -9.30
C PHE A 233 -21.64 0.74 -10.65
N ILE A 234 -22.69 1.30 -11.22
CA ILE A 234 -22.66 2.01 -12.51
C ILE A 234 -22.99 3.48 -12.30
N ALA A 235 -22.76 4.28 -13.34
CA ALA A 235 -23.26 5.64 -13.43
C ALA A 235 -23.93 5.81 -14.80
N ALA A 236 -25.10 5.21 -14.97
CA ALA A 236 -25.66 4.98 -16.31
C ALA A 236 -25.84 6.30 -17.09
N PRO A 237 -25.55 6.34 -18.41
CA PRO A 237 -25.73 7.54 -19.21
C PRO A 237 -27.21 7.98 -19.28
N ASP A 238 -28.14 7.02 -19.23
CA ASP A 238 -29.58 7.22 -19.30
C ASP A 238 -30.34 6.05 -18.64
N ALA A 239 -31.68 6.19 -18.56
CA ALA A 239 -32.55 5.19 -17.95
C ALA A 239 -32.59 3.85 -18.72
N GLN A 240 -32.38 3.86 -20.04
CA GLN A 240 -32.38 2.64 -20.84
C GLN A 240 -31.11 1.81 -20.56
N ALA A 241 -29.95 2.47 -20.49
CA ALA A 241 -28.70 1.83 -20.12
C ALA A 241 -28.77 1.24 -18.71
N ARG A 242 -29.39 1.96 -17.76
CA ARG A 242 -29.66 1.45 -16.40
C ARG A 242 -30.52 0.18 -16.43
N GLN A 243 -31.68 0.23 -17.09
CA GLN A 243 -32.58 -0.92 -17.18
C GLN A 243 -31.88 -2.12 -17.81
N SER A 244 -31.11 -1.90 -18.89
CA SER A 244 -30.32 -2.95 -19.54
C SER A 244 -29.27 -3.55 -18.60
N ALA A 245 -28.63 -2.76 -17.73
CA ALA A 245 -27.69 -3.27 -16.73
C ALA A 245 -28.40 -4.15 -15.70
N GLU A 246 -29.53 -3.68 -15.14
CA GLU A 246 -30.33 -4.42 -14.17
C GLU A 246 -30.80 -5.77 -14.74
N GLU A 247 -31.34 -5.77 -15.95
CA GLU A 247 -31.80 -7.00 -16.62
C GLU A 247 -30.65 -7.96 -16.95
N THR A 248 -29.54 -7.45 -17.50
CA THR A 248 -28.42 -8.30 -17.95
C THR A 248 -27.67 -8.88 -16.75
N LEU A 249 -27.32 -8.06 -15.77
CA LEU A 249 -26.49 -8.50 -14.62
C LEU A 249 -27.26 -9.40 -13.67
N ALA A 250 -28.59 -9.22 -13.54
CA ALA A 250 -29.44 -10.15 -12.79
C ALA A 250 -29.49 -11.55 -13.42
N LEU A 251 -29.35 -11.65 -14.75
CA LEU A 251 -29.30 -12.93 -15.47
C LEU A 251 -27.92 -13.62 -15.33
N LEU A 252 -26.83 -12.86 -15.24
CA LEU A 252 -25.47 -13.42 -15.16
C LEU A 252 -25.21 -14.13 -13.84
N LEU A 253 -25.66 -13.56 -12.71
CA LEU A 253 -25.48 -14.17 -11.40
C LEU A 253 -26.71 -13.93 -10.51
N PRO A 254 -27.55 -14.95 -10.28
CA PRO A 254 -28.69 -14.83 -9.39
C PRO A 254 -28.27 -14.34 -8.00
N GLY A 255 -28.84 -13.22 -7.56
CA GLY A 255 -28.50 -12.57 -6.28
C GLY A 255 -27.48 -11.43 -6.40
N ALA A 256 -26.86 -11.22 -7.57
CA ALA A 256 -26.13 -9.98 -7.83
C ALA A 256 -27.10 -8.80 -7.92
N SER A 257 -26.63 -7.64 -7.47
CA SER A 257 -27.39 -6.38 -7.49
C SER A 257 -26.69 -5.34 -8.36
N VAL A 258 -27.46 -4.39 -8.87
CA VAL A 258 -26.96 -3.26 -9.66
C VAL A 258 -27.40 -1.99 -8.98
N VAL A 259 -26.46 -1.06 -8.80
CA VAL A 259 -26.71 0.26 -8.24
C VAL A 259 -26.24 1.31 -9.24
N ASP A 260 -27.18 2.11 -9.73
CA ASP A 260 -26.87 3.29 -10.53
C ASP A 260 -26.68 4.51 -9.60
N LEU A 261 -25.42 4.86 -9.36
CA LEU A 261 -25.05 5.98 -8.49
C LEU A 261 -25.55 7.32 -9.04
N ALA A 262 -25.76 7.45 -10.36
CA ALA A 262 -26.23 8.69 -10.97
C ALA A 262 -27.71 8.98 -10.69
N VAL A 263 -28.45 8.03 -10.09
CA VAL A 263 -29.80 8.24 -9.56
C VAL A 263 -29.75 9.02 -8.25
N THR A 264 -28.82 8.66 -7.35
CA THR A 264 -28.65 9.30 -6.05
C THR A 264 -27.84 10.58 -6.14
N TRP A 265 -26.84 10.63 -7.05
CA TRP A 265 -25.98 11.79 -7.28
C TRP A 265 -26.02 12.22 -8.76
N PRO A 266 -27.06 12.98 -9.17
CA PRO A 266 -27.27 13.33 -10.58
C PRO A 266 -26.14 14.12 -11.24
N ASP A 267 -25.35 14.84 -10.43
CA ASP A 267 -24.23 15.68 -10.88
C ASP A 267 -22.92 14.91 -11.08
N MET A 268 -22.87 13.60 -10.77
CA MET A 268 -21.68 12.79 -11.02
C MET A 268 -21.43 12.58 -12.52
N VAL A 269 -20.18 12.35 -12.89
CA VAL A 269 -19.82 11.98 -14.26
C VAL A 269 -20.38 10.60 -14.58
N ARG A 270 -21.21 10.56 -15.61
CA ARG A 270 -21.82 9.34 -16.14
C ARG A 270 -20.85 8.53 -16.99
N ASP A 271 -21.12 7.24 -17.08
CA ASP A 271 -20.36 6.25 -17.83
C ASP A 271 -20.34 6.57 -19.33
N ARG A 272 -19.15 6.47 -19.89
CA ARG A 272 -18.86 6.66 -21.31
C ARG A 272 -17.77 5.69 -21.72
N ALA A 273 -17.90 5.08 -22.89
CA ALA A 273 -16.86 4.18 -23.42
C ALA A 273 -15.49 4.88 -23.53
N ALA A 274 -15.47 6.18 -23.87
CA ALA A 274 -14.26 6.99 -23.94
C ALA A 274 -13.48 7.08 -22.61
N ALA A 275 -14.11 6.78 -21.46
CA ALA A 275 -13.41 6.70 -20.17
C ALA A 275 -12.44 5.51 -20.10
N LEU A 276 -12.65 4.48 -20.94
CA LEU A 276 -11.78 3.29 -21.01
C LEU A 276 -10.62 3.46 -22.00
N ASP A 277 -10.71 4.43 -22.92
CA ASP A 277 -9.71 4.62 -23.96
C ASP A 277 -8.34 4.96 -23.35
N LYS A 278 -7.31 4.23 -23.77
CA LYS A 278 -5.90 4.37 -23.32
C LYS A 278 -5.19 5.59 -23.89
N GLY A 279 -5.94 6.61 -24.35
CA GLY A 279 -5.40 7.79 -25.03
C GLY A 279 -4.10 8.30 -24.41
N ASP A 280 -3.13 8.61 -25.27
CA ASP A 280 -1.69 8.70 -25.02
C ASP A 280 -1.23 9.83 -24.06
N GLY A 281 -2.11 10.35 -23.20
CA GLY A 281 -1.74 11.37 -22.22
C GLY A 281 -2.76 11.53 -21.07
N LEU A 282 -2.23 11.80 -19.87
CA LEU A 282 -2.99 12.09 -18.66
C LEU A 282 -4.07 13.17 -18.86
N SER A 283 -3.81 14.17 -19.72
CA SER A 283 -4.69 15.31 -19.95
C SER A 283 -6.02 14.95 -20.64
N SER A 284 -6.08 13.85 -21.40
CA SER A 284 -7.31 13.45 -22.10
C SER A 284 -8.37 12.86 -21.15
N ARG A 285 -7.95 12.37 -19.98
CA ARG A 285 -8.80 11.62 -19.04
C ARG A 285 -9.38 12.45 -17.91
N GLU A 286 -8.78 13.60 -17.60
CA GLU A 286 -9.10 14.39 -16.39
C GLU A 286 -10.51 15.02 -16.39
N GLY A 287 -11.20 15.09 -17.53
CA GLY A 287 -12.59 15.56 -17.62
C GLY A 287 -13.63 14.52 -18.04
N VAL A 288 -13.20 13.31 -18.39
CA VAL A 288 -14.09 12.27 -18.97
C VAL A 288 -14.31 11.11 -18.00
N SER A 289 -13.35 10.82 -17.13
CA SER A 289 -13.47 9.72 -16.18
C SER A 289 -14.17 10.15 -14.89
N GLY A 290 -15.21 9.41 -14.52
CA GLY A 290 -15.89 9.51 -13.23
C GLY A 290 -15.35 8.57 -12.16
N ALA A 291 -14.19 7.93 -12.36
CA ALA A 291 -13.70 6.86 -11.47
C ALA A 291 -13.52 7.34 -10.02
N ASN A 292 -12.93 8.52 -9.82
CA ASN A 292 -12.80 9.14 -8.50
C ASN A 292 -14.17 9.27 -7.79
N GLN A 293 -15.17 9.82 -8.48
CA GLN A 293 -16.51 10.01 -7.91
C GLN A 293 -17.18 8.66 -7.65
N LYS A 294 -17.10 7.72 -8.60
CA LYS A 294 -17.71 6.40 -8.51
C LYS A 294 -17.18 5.63 -7.30
N ASP A 295 -15.86 5.59 -7.10
CA ASP A 295 -15.25 4.88 -5.97
C ASP A 295 -15.70 5.47 -4.63
N LEU A 296 -15.72 6.80 -4.48
CA LEU A 296 -16.16 7.45 -3.24
C LEU A 296 -17.66 7.28 -2.97
N LEU A 297 -18.49 7.57 -3.98
CA LEU A 297 -19.95 7.56 -3.85
C LEU A 297 -20.50 6.14 -3.67
N MET A 298 -19.82 5.12 -4.21
CA MET A 298 -20.07 3.71 -3.89
C MET A 298 -19.96 3.44 -2.39
N PHE A 299 -18.89 3.89 -1.73
CA PHE A 299 -18.75 3.70 -0.28
C PHE A 299 -19.74 4.54 0.52
N ALA A 300 -20.09 5.74 0.07
CA ALA A 300 -21.17 6.53 0.67
C ALA A 300 -22.53 5.81 0.59
N PHE A 301 -22.83 5.20 -0.56
CA PHE A 301 -24.03 4.38 -0.75
C PHE A 301 -24.02 3.17 0.20
N LEU A 302 -22.94 2.40 0.22
CA LEU A 302 -22.83 1.20 1.06
C LEU A 302 -22.92 1.54 2.56
N ALA A 303 -22.34 2.66 2.99
CA ALA A 303 -22.47 3.15 4.36
C ALA A 303 -23.92 3.53 4.73
N SER A 304 -24.79 3.80 3.75
CA SER A 304 -26.20 4.16 4.01
C SER A 304 -27.14 2.95 4.14
N GLN A 305 -26.74 1.78 3.66
CA GLN A 305 -27.61 0.59 3.64
C GLN A 305 -27.54 -0.24 4.92
N ASP A 306 -26.39 -0.26 5.63
CA ASP A 306 -26.12 -1.13 6.79
C ASP A 306 -26.68 -2.56 6.62
N ASP A 307 -26.25 -3.21 5.55
CA ASP A 307 -26.68 -4.58 5.19
C ASP A 307 -26.08 -5.67 6.11
N GLY A 308 -25.25 -5.26 7.08
CA GLY A 308 -24.73 -6.11 8.14
C GLY A 308 -23.46 -6.90 7.80
N GLU A 309 -22.92 -6.79 6.58
CA GLU A 309 -21.68 -7.50 6.21
C GLU A 309 -20.47 -7.00 6.99
N ASP A 310 -19.56 -7.92 7.30
CA ASP A 310 -18.37 -7.66 8.08
C ASP A 310 -17.33 -6.86 7.27
N TRP A 311 -17.23 -7.17 5.98
CA TRP A 311 -16.24 -6.59 5.07
C TRP A 311 -16.83 -6.25 3.71
N VAL A 312 -16.44 -5.09 3.19
CA VAL A 312 -16.73 -4.64 1.83
C VAL A 312 -15.42 -4.57 1.06
N CYS A 313 -15.32 -5.30 -0.04
CA CYS A 313 -14.17 -5.29 -0.93
C CYS A 313 -14.53 -4.61 -2.25
N ARG A 314 -13.94 -3.46 -2.52
CA ARG A 314 -13.91 -2.88 -3.87
C ARG A 314 -13.02 -3.76 -4.74
N VAL A 315 -13.56 -4.26 -5.84
CA VAL A 315 -12.83 -5.10 -6.81
C VAL A 315 -12.93 -4.47 -8.18
N GLU A 316 -11.81 -4.04 -8.77
CA GLU A 316 -11.80 -3.51 -10.14
C GLU A 316 -12.15 -4.59 -11.16
N THR A 317 -12.62 -4.19 -12.34
CA THR A 317 -13.07 -5.08 -13.41
C THR A 317 -11.95 -5.93 -14.01
N ASP A 318 -10.70 -5.49 -13.87
CA ASP A 318 -9.48 -6.20 -14.28
C ASP A 318 -8.72 -6.84 -13.11
N SER A 319 -9.38 -7.01 -11.95
CA SER A 319 -8.83 -7.69 -10.78
C SER A 319 -9.38 -9.11 -10.62
N TYR A 320 -8.53 -10.03 -10.17
CA TYR A 320 -8.97 -11.32 -9.61
C TYR A 320 -9.00 -11.23 -8.08
N PHE A 321 -10.09 -11.71 -7.46
CA PHE A 321 -10.25 -11.73 -6.00
C PHE A 321 -10.55 -13.13 -5.46
N ALA A 322 -9.72 -13.63 -4.56
CA ALA A 322 -9.88 -14.93 -3.91
C ALA A 322 -10.60 -14.78 -2.56
N VAL A 323 -11.94 -14.71 -2.58
CA VAL A 323 -12.77 -14.53 -1.36
C VAL A 323 -12.42 -15.52 -0.23
N PRO A 324 -12.22 -16.83 -0.48
CA PRO A 324 -11.86 -17.78 0.58
C PRO A 324 -10.51 -17.47 1.23
N ASN A 325 -9.53 -16.99 0.44
CA ASN A 325 -8.22 -16.59 0.94
C ASN A 325 -8.33 -15.34 1.82
N PHE A 326 -9.17 -14.38 1.43
CA PHE A 326 -9.44 -13.19 2.24
C PHE A 326 -10.09 -13.54 3.58
N GLN A 327 -11.15 -14.35 3.57
CA GLN A 327 -11.83 -14.80 4.80
C GLN A 327 -10.88 -15.56 5.73
N ARG A 328 -10.00 -16.41 5.18
CA ARG A 328 -8.95 -17.08 5.94
C ARG A 328 -7.96 -16.08 6.53
N PHE A 329 -7.53 -15.09 5.75
CA PHE A 329 -6.61 -14.06 6.21
C PHE A 329 -7.20 -13.26 7.37
N VAL A 330 -8.42 -12.73 7.22
CA VAL A 330 -9.11 -11.95 8.28
C VAL A 330 -9.24 -12.77 9.57
N ARG A 331 -9.71 -14.03 9.47
CA ARG A 331 -9.83 -14.91 10.64
C ARG A 331 -8.49 -15.23 11.28
N GLY A 332 -7.49 -15.60 10.46
CA GLY A 332 -6.16 -15.95 10.94
C GLY A 332 -5.42 -14.78 11.60
N ARG A 333 -5.79 -13.54 11.28
CA ARG A 333 -5.26 -12.32 11.90
C ARG A 333 -6.16 -11.76 13.03
N GLY A 334 -7.33 -12.36 13.27
CA GLY A 334 -8.27 -11.89 14.29
C GLY A 334 -8.80 -10.48 14.02
N LEU A 335 -8.93 -10.06 12.76
CA LEU A 335 -9.35 -8.70 12.43
C LEU A 335 -10.87 -8.55 12.59
N SER A 336 -11.31 -7.64 13.45
CA SER A 336 -12.73 -7.38 13.69
C SER A 336 -13.33 -6.40 12.69
N ALA A 337 -14.55 -6.67 12.21
CA ALA A 337 -15.33 -5.74 11.39
C ALA A 337 -15.69 -4.43 12.10
N THR A 338 -15.65 -4.42 13.44
CA THR A 338 -15.98 -3.24 14.26
C THR A 338 -14.81 -2.26 14.40
N GLU A 339 -13.62 -2.65 13.97
CA GLU A 339 -12.44 -1.80 13.95
C GLU A 339 -12.23 -1.27 12.54
N PRO A 340 -11.70 -0.05 12.35
CA PRO A 340 -11.64 0.61 11.04
C PRO A 340 -10.44 0.13 10.22
N TRP A 341 -10.47 -1.14 9.80
CA TRP A 341 -9.44 -1.73 8.95
C TRP A 341 -9.61 -1.40 7.47
N PHE A 342 -8.47 -1.21 6.81
CA PHE A 342 -8.33 -1.09 5.37
C PHE A 342 -7.21 -2.03 4.88
N LEU A 343 -7.52 -2.91 3.93
CA LEU A 343 -6.64 -3.96 3.42
C LEU A 343 -6.51 -3.84 1.90
N GLY A 344 -5.35 -4.19 1.34
CA GLY A 344 -5.08 -4.12 -0.09
C GLY A 344 -3.58 -4.15 -0.39
N SER A 345 -3.21 -3.97 -1.66
CA SER A 345 -1.80 -3.87 -2.08
C SER A 345 -1.26 -2.48 -1.77
N LEU A 346 -0.54 -2.34 -0.67
CA LEU A 346 0.05 -1.06 -0.27
C LEU A 346 1.00 -0.55 -1.35
N SER A 347 0.84 0.68 -1.79
CA SER A 347 1.76 1.36 -2.69
C SER A 347 2.44 2.50 -1.93
N TYR A 348 3.77 2.43 -1.89
CA TYR A 348 4.61 3.44 -1.23
C TYR A 348 5.19 4.43 -2.25
N TRP A 349 4.98 4.20 -3.55
CA TRP A 349 5.49 5.05 -4.63
C TRP A 349 5.05 6.51 -4.45
N HIS A 350 3.80 6.75 -4.04
CA HIS A 350 3.32 8.11 -3.86
C HIS A 350 3.87 8.79 -2.61
N LEU A 351 4.50 8.08 -1.66
CA LEU A 351 5.15 8.74 -0.52
C LEU A 351 6.24 9.71 -0.95
N HIS A 352 6.82 9.51 -2.14
CA HIS A 352 7.81 10.44 -2.71
C HIS A 352 7.22 11.77 -3.15
N PHE A 353 5.92 11.83 -3.42
CA PHE A 353 5.24 13.05 -3.84
C PHE A 353 4.36 13.60 -2.73
N GLU A 354 3.76 12.70 -1.94
CA GLU A 354 2.86 12.99 -0.85
C GLU A 354 3.06 11.93 0.26
N PRO A 355 3.98 12.14 1.22
CA PRO A 355 4.32 11.18 2.28
C PRO A 355 3.16 10.88 3.24
N ARG A 356 2.06 11.62 3.14
CA ARG A 356 0.82 11.34 3.88
C ARG A 356 0.01 10.18 3.29
N LEU A 357 0.28 9.79 2.04
CA LEU A 357 -0.53 8.84 1.31
C LEU A 357 0.13 7.46 1.21
N VAL A 358 -0.28 6.58 2.11
CA VAL A 358 -0.29 5.15 1.80
C VAL A 358 -1.65 4.84 1.22
N PHE A 359 -1.67 4.47 -0.04
CA PHE A 359 -2.87 4.01 -0.71
C PHE A 359 -2.70 2.55 -1.08
N ASN A 360 -3.82 1.86 -1.18
CA ASN A 360 -3.81 0.52 -1.76
C ASN A 360 -4.17 0.67 -3.22
N GLU A 361 -3.44 0.00 -4.09
CA GLU A 361 -3.85 -0.17 -5.46
C GLU A 361 -4.84 -1.34 -5.53
N GLN A 362 -5.85 -1.22 -6.42
CA GLN A 362 -6.69 -2.33 -6.86
C GLN A 362 -7.70 -2.86 -5.83
N VAL A 363 -7.72 -4.18 -5.60
CA VAL A 363 -8.62 -4.82 -4.64
C VAL A 363 -8.38 -4.24 -3.24
N GLN A 364 -9.42 -3.61 -2.72
CA GLN A 364 -9.39 -2.82 -1.50
C GLN A 364 -10.52 -3.27 -0.60
N CYS A 365 -10.19 -3.87 0.55
CA CYS A 365 -11.17 -4.38 1.50
C CYS A 365 -11.23 -3.50 2.74
N LEU A 366 -12.42 -3.00 3.04
CA LEU A 366 -12.72 -2.18 4.20
C LEU A 366 -13.61 -2.99 5.14
N SER A 367 -13.26 -2.98 6.41
CA SER A 367 -14.16 -3.42 7.47
C SER A 367 -15.44 -2.58 7.49
N ARG A 368 -16.53 -3.12 8.04
CA ARG A 368 -17.79 -2.38 8.24
C ARG A 368 -17.57 -1.03 8.93
N SER A 369 -16.77 -0.97 10.01
CA SER A 369 -16.48 0.30 10.67
C SER A 369 -15.72 1.29 9.78
N ALA A 370 -14.82 0.82 8.91
CA ALA A 370 -14.12 1.70 7.96
C ALA A 370 -15.08 2.26 6.91
N VAL A 371 -16.01 1.45 6.39
CA VAL A 371 -17.03 1.87 5.42
C VAL A 371 -17.89 3.01 5.99
N PHE A 372 -18.40 2.87 7.23
CA PHE A 372 -19.21 3.93 7.84
C PHE A 372 -18.44 5.24 8.05
N ARG A 373 -17.20 5.15 8.52
CA ARG A 373 -16.35 6.36 8.71
C ARG A 373 -16.05 7.03 7.38
N LEU A 374 -15.72 6.24 6.35
CA LEU A 374 -15.47 6.76 5.02
C LEU A 374 -16.72 7.42 4.43
N GLY A 375 -17.88 6.76 4.51
CA GLY A 375 -19.14 7.29 3.99
C GLY A 375 -19.50 8.65 4.60
N ALA A 376 -19.32 8.80 5.92
CA ALA A 376 -19.53 10.09 6.60
C ALA A 376 -18.61 11.20 6.06
N ILE A 377 -17.34 10.90 5.81
CA ILE A 377 -16.38 11.85 5.22
C ILE A 377 -16.73 12.17 3.77
N VAL A 378 -17.09 11.19 2.95
CA VAL A 378 -17.46 11.40 1.55
C VAL A 378 -18.69 12.30 1.44
N LEU A 379 -19.73 12.07 2.25
CA LEU A 379 -20.94 12.90 2.25
C LEU A 379 -20.68 14.36 2.69
N ALA A 380 -19.64 14.60 3.47
CA ALA A 380 -19.22 15.93 3.90
C ALA A 380 -18.17 16.56 2.98
N ALA A 381 -17.63 15.81 2.01
CA ALA A 381 -16.55 16.27 1.16
C ALA A 381 -17.05 17.33 0.15
N PRO A 382 -16.24 18.36 -0.16
CA PRO A 382 -16.61 19.33 -1.16
C PRO A 382 -16.69 18.68 -2.54
N VAL A 383 -17.64 19.13 -3.35
CA VAL A 383 -17.70 18.79 -4.78
C VAL A 383 -16.81 19.77 -5.54
N ALA A 384 -15.93 19.26 -6.40
CA ALA A 384 -15.06 20.07 -7.23
C ALA A 384 -15.17 19.65 -8.70
N SER A 385 -14.98 20.61 -9.62
CA SER A 385 -15.02 20.35 -11.06
C SER A 385 -13.77 19.62 -11.58
N VAL A 386 -12.67 19.69 -10.84
CA VAL A 386 -11.39 19.04 -11.14
C VAL A 386 -10.79 18.51 -9.84
N SER A 387 -10.17 17.34 -9.90
CA SER A 387 -9.47 16.76 -8.75
C SER A 387 -8.14 17.47 -8.49
N THR A 388 -7.97 17.97 -7.28
CA THR A 388 -6.74 18.60 -6.76
C THR A 388 -5.80 17.57 -6.13
N TYR A 389 -6.36 16.47 -5.61
CA TYR A 389 -5.66 15.47 -4.80
C TYR A 389 -4.94 16.06 -3.58
N HIS A 390 -5.40 17.21 -3.07
CA HIS A 390 -4.87 17.83 -1.86
C HIS A 390 -5.66 17.48 -0.60
N ARG A 391 -6.91 17.06 -0.78
CA ARG A 391 -7.86 16.70 0.27
C ARG A 391 -8.85 15.67 -0.27
N CYS A 392 -9.66 15.12 0.63
CA CYS A 392 -10.85 14.39 0.22
C CYS A 392 -11.84 15.34 -0.44
N GLU A 393 -12.28 15.00 -1.65
CA GLU A 393 -13.26 15.77 -2.43
C GLU A 393 -13.94 14.87 -3.48
N ILE A 394 -15.18 15.21 -3.84
CA ILE A 394 -15.92 14.53 -4.90
C ILE A 394 -15.64 15.28 -6.19
N ALA A 395 -14.69 14.77 -6.98
CA ALA A 395 -14.27 15.40 -8.23
C ALA A 395 -14.04 14.38 -9.33
N PRO A 396 -14.25 14.71 -10.61
CA PRO A 396 -13.86 13.86 -11.74
C PRO A 396 -12.36 13.50 -11.72
N GLY A 397 -12.03 12.37 -12.36
CA GLY A 397 -10.66 11.89 -12.49
C GLY A 397 -10.55 10.37 -12.56
N HIS A 398 -9.35 9.89 -12.87
CA HIS A 398 -9.03 8.48 -13.09
C HIS A 398 -8.15 7.85 -12.00
N ARG A 399 -7.86 8.57 -10.92
CA ARG A 399 -6.95 8.15 -9.83
C ARG A 399 -7.77 7.93 -8.56
N GLY A 400 -8.77 7.05 -8.67
CA GLY A 400 -9.75 6.80 -7.62
C GLY A 400 -9.10 6.22 -6.37
N ASP A 401 -8.05 5.44 -6.53
CA ASP A 401 -7.18 4.90 -5.48
C ASP A 401 -6.51 5.99 -4.61
N ILE A 402 -5.95 7.03 -5.23
CA ILE A 402 -5.34 8.17 -4.53
C ILE A 402 -6.42 8.97 -3.81
N MET A 403 -7.52 9.28 -4.49
CA MET A 403 -8.62 10.05 -3.90
C MET A 403 -9.26 9.30 -2.72
N LEU A 404 -9.45 7.99 -2.86
CA LEU A 404 -9.94 7.13 -1.79
C LEU A 404 -8.99 7.15 -0.58
N ALA A 405 -7.68 7.08 -0.79
CA ALA A 405 -6.72 7.14 0.32
C ALA A 405 -6.72 8.48 1.06
N LEU A 406 -6.90 9.60 0.35
CA LEU A 406 -7.11 10.91 0.98
C LEU A 406 -8.37 10.90 1.88
N CYS A 407 -9.47 10.36 1.38
CA CYS A 407 -10.72 10.25 2.14
C CYS A 407 -10.64 9.28 3.32
N LEU A 408 -9.96 8.14 3.17
CA LEU A 408 -9.69 7.20 4.26
C LEU A 408 -8.83 7.83 5.35
N THR A 409 -7.81 8.59 4.95
CA THR A 409 -6.96 9.32 5.90
C THR A 409 -7.77 10.36 6.67
N ALA A 410 -8.63 11.12 5.99
CA ALA A 410 -9.55 12.06 6.62
C ALA A 410 -10.58 11.36 7.54
N ALA A 411 -10.97 10.12 7.22
CA ALA A 411 -11.83 9.28 8.06
C ALA A 411 -11.11 8.64 9.26
N GLY A 412 -9.80 8.90 9.40
CA GLY A 412 -8.97 8.26 10.42
C GLY A 412 -8.78 6.76 10.22
N VAL A 413 -9.14 6.23 9.04
CA VAL A 413 -8.95 4.83 8.64
C VAL A 413 -7.50 4.64 8.19
N VAL A 414 -6.90 3.50 8.53
CA VAL A 414 -5.48 3.23 8.26
C VAL A 414 -5.34 1.93 7.49
N PRO A 415 -4.44 1.86 6.51
CA PRO A 415 -4.03 0.57 5.99
C PRO A 415 -3.46 -0.33 7.09
N TYR A 416 -3.90 -1.58 7.08
CA TYR A 416 -3.31 -2.63 7.89
C TYR A 416 -1.95 -3.00 7.30
N GLY A 417 -0.88 -2.88 8.09
CA GLY A 417 0.50 -3.01 7.60
C GLY A 417 0.99 -4.44 7.40
N ASP A 418 0.31 -5.44 7.95
CA ASP A 418 0.77 -6.84 7.94
C ASP A 418 0.07 -7.65 6.83
N ILE A 419 0.29 -7.20 5.59
CA ILE A 419 -0.25 -7.79 4.36
C ILE A 419 0.69 -8.82 3.72
N ALA A 420 1.65 -9.35 4.48
CA ALA A 420 2.57 -10.38 4.04
C ALA A 420 2.52 -11.59 4.98
N ASP A 421 2.79 -12.77 4.45
CA ASP A 421 2.95 -13.98 5.26
C ASP A 421 4.29 -13.99 5.99
N ARG A 422 4.53 -14.97 6.87
CA ARG A 422 5.76 -15.10 7.67
C ARG A 422 7.07 -15.25 6.87
N TRP A 423 7.02 -15.24 5.55
CA TRP A 423 8.21 -15.21 4.70
C TRP A 423 8.36 -13.87 3.98
N GLY A 424 7.51 -12.88 4.26
CA GLY A 424 7.51 -11.60 3.57
C GLY A 424 6.88 -11.69 2.17
N ARG A 425 6.15 -12.75 1.85
CA ARG A 425 5.42 -12.85 0.58
C ARG A 425 4.07 -12.17 0.78
N GLU A 426 3.70 -11.21 -0.05
CA GLU A 426 2.46 -10.41 0.14
C GLU A 426 1.15 -11.25 0.17
N TYR A 427 -0.03 -10.64 0.23
CA TYR A 427 -1.29 -11.35 -0.05
C TYR A 427 -2.06 -10.68 -1.17
N PHE A 428 -1.84 -9.38 -1.37
CA PHE A 428 -2.48 -8.57 -2.38
C PHE A 428 -1.43 -8.20 -3.43
N LEU A 429 -1.70 -8.49 -4.70
CA LEU A 429 -0.86 -8.09 -5.81
C LEU A 429 -1.57 -7.09 -6.72
N ASN A 430 -0.84 -6.08 -7.14
CA ASN A 430 -1.24 -5.09 -8.14
C ASN A 430 -0.70 -5.44 -9.55
N PHE A 431 -0.36 -6.71 -9.79
CA PHE A 431 0.10 -7.19 -11.08
C PHE A 431 -0.39 -8.63 -11.33
N ARG A 432 -0.19 -9.10 -12.55
CA ARG A 432 -0.66 -10.41 -13.02
C ARG A 432 0.19 -11.54 -12.42
N MET A 433 -0.44 -12.65 -12.11
CA MET A 433 0.21 -13.87 -11.64
C MET A 433 1.38 -14.32 -12.55
N GLU A 434 1.21 -14.26 -13.87
CA GLU A 434 2.26 -14.61 -14.82
C GLU A 434 3.48 -13.66 -14.80
N ASP A 435 3.31 -12.45 -14.27
CA ASP A 435 4.38 -11.45 -14.19
C ASP A 435 5.21 -11.59 -12.91
N LEU A 436 4.89 -12.53 -12.02
CA LEU A 436 5.63 -12.77 -10.77
C LEU A 436 7.15 -12.78 -10.91
N PRO A 437 7.77 -13.41 -11.95
CA PRO A 437 9.21 -13.35 -12.14
C PRO A 437 9.75 -11.92 -12.29
N LEU A 438 8.98 -11.03 -12.92
CA LEU A 438 9.35 -9.63 -13.17
C LEU A 438 9.30 -8.79 -11.89
N TYR A 439 8.41 -9.15 -10.96
CA TYR A 439 8.22 -8.47 -9.68
C TYR A 439 8.92 -9.20 -8.53
N SER A 440 10.07 -9.81 -8.78
CA SER A 440 10.99 -10.10 -7.68
C SER A 440 11.59 -8.76 -7.23
N PRO A 441 11.64 -8.44 -5.92
CA PRO A 441 12.45 -7.35 -5.46
C PRO A 441 13.86 -7.65 -5.93
N ASP A 442 14.40 -6.77 -6.78
CA ASP A 442 15.81 -6.81 -7.11
C ASP A 442 16.60 -6.84 -5.79
N LEU A 443 17.84 -7.32 -5.84
CA LEU A 443 18.84 -6.91 -4.86
C LEU A 443 19.14 -5.41 -5.00
N ALA A 444 18.10 -4.57 -5.06
CA ALA A 444 18.12 -3.12 -5.21
C ALA A 444 18.90 -2.46 -4.06
N TYR A 445 19.10 -3.20 -2.96
CA TYR A 445 20.14 -2.92 -1.98
C TYR A 445 21.44 -3.65 -2.37
N GLY A 446 22.08 -3.13 -3.41
CA GLY A 446 23.40 -3.53 -3.91
C GLY A 446 24.26 -2.28 -4.14
N SER A 447 25.51 -2.45 -4.57
CA SER A 447 26.56 -1.42 -4.66
C SER A 447 26.26 -0.18 -5.53
N SER A 448 25.09 -0.11 -6.13
CA SER A 448 24.66 1.00 -6.99
C SER A 448 23.14 0.97 -7.15
N THR A 449 22.39 1.30 -6.09
CA THR A 449 20.96 1.60 -6.27
C THR A 449 20.88 2.77 -7.26
N PRO A 450 20.33 2.59 -8.48
CA PRO A 450 20.18 3.68 -9.42
C PRO A 450 19.37 4.81 -8.78
N ASP A 451 19.54 6.03 -9.26
CA ASP A 451 18.66 7.14 -8.89
C ASP A 451 17.22 6.67 -9.02
N ILE A 452 16.49 6.78 -7.93
CA ILE A 452 15.14 6.27 -7.84
C ILE A 452 14.19 6.95 -8.85
N ARG A 453 14.59 8.11 -9.39
CA ARG A 453 13.91 8.81 -10.49
C ARG A 453 14.14 8.18 -11.86
N ALA A 454 15.17 7.34 -12.01
CA ALA A 454 15.54 6.68 -13.26
C ALA A 454 14.89 5.30 -13.46
N PHE A 455 14.05 4.85 -12.51
CA PHE A 455 13.29 3.62 -12.67
C PHE A 455 12.10 3.82 -13.60
N GLU A 456 12.24 3.37 -14.83
CA GLU A 456 11.19 3.43 -15.86
C GLU A 456 10.27 2.20 -15.90
N SER A 457 10.59 1.12 -15.18
CA SER A 457 9.78 -0.11 -15.19
C SER A 457 8.78 -0.20 -14.04
N ASN A 458 7.56 -0.69 -14.33
CA ASN A 458 6.50 -0.95 -13.35
C ASN A 458 6.97 -1.83 -12.16
N THR A 459 7.93 -2.71 -12.40
CA THR A 459 8.48 -3.65 -11.41
C THR A 459 9.28 -2.95 -10.31
N ALA A 460 10.13 -2.00 -10.68
CA ALA A 460 10.89 -1.20 -9.73
C ALA A 460 9.96 -0.27 -8.93
N GLN A 461 8.90 0.25 -9.55
CA GLN A 461 7.91 1.10 -8.88
C GLN A 461 7.11 0.33 -7.82
N HIS A 462 6.78 -0.95 -8.07
CA HIS A 462 6.05 -1.77 -7.10
C HIS A 462 6.81 -1.96 -5.78
N TRP A 463 8.11 -2.26 -5.84
CA TRP A 463 8.95 -2.50 -4.65
C TRP A 463 9.55 -1.23 -4.04
N ARG A 464 9.39 -0.09 -4.73
CA ARG A 464 9.86 1.20 -4.25
C ARG A 464 9.15 1.57 -2.94
N GLY A 465 9.92 1.96 -1.93
CA GLY A 465 9.44 2.22 -0.58
C GLY A 465 8.98 0.97 0.20
N LYS A 466 8.97 -0.23 -0.42
CA LYS A 466 8.63 -1.50 0.24
C LYS A 466 9.84 -2.30 0.67
N ALA A 467 10.95 -2.18 -0.07
CA ALA A 467 12.03 -3.15 0.00
C ALA A 467 12.62 -3.33 1.41
N HIS A 468 12.66 -2.27 2.23
CA HIS A 468 13.11 -2.31 3.63
C HIS A 468 12.27 -3.24 4.53
N VAL A 469 10.99 -3.49 4.21
CA VAL A 469 10.10 -4.43 4.93
C VAL A 469 10.55 -5.87 4.72
N PHE A 470 11.19 -6.14 3.58
CA PHE A 470 11.42 -7.48 3.05
C PHE A 470 12.88 -7.92 3.09
N MET A 471 13.78 -7.03 3.54
CA MET A 471 15.23 -7.27 3.55
C MET A 471 15.68 -8.55 4.26
N PRO A 472 15.12 -8.95 5.42
CA PRO A 472 15.51 -10.20 6.07
C PRO A 472 15.27 -11.44 5.20
N CYS A 473 14.36 -11.34 4.24
CA CYS A 473 13.92 -12.43 3.38
C CYS A 473 14.46 -12.34 1.95
N LEU A 474 15.25 -11.30 1.64
CA LEU A 474 15.91 -11.15 0.35
C LEU A 474 16.83 -12.36 0.11
N GLY A 475 16.63 -13.05 -1.01
CA GLY A 475 17.36 -14.27 -1.37
C GLY A 475 16.83 -15.57 -0.75
N GLN A 476 15.94 -15.52 0.24
CA GLN A 476 15.32 -16.73 0.83
C GLN A 476 14.07 -17.17 0.07
N ASN A 477 13.34 -16.20 -0.49
CA ASN A 477 12.13 -16.46 -1.25
C ASN A 477 12.45 -16.76 -2.71
N LYS A 478 12.04 -17.94 -3.19
CA LYS A 478 11.99 -18.23 -4.62
C LYS A 478 10.94 -17.38 -5.34
N PHE A 479 9.88 -17.01 -4.63
CA PHE A 479 8.79 -16.20 -5.13
C PHE A 479 8.29 -15.29 -4.01
N TRP A 480 7.98 -14.05 -4.34
CA TRP A 480 7.43 -13.05 -3.41
C TRP A 480 5.91 -13.13 -3.31
N ALA A 481 5.42 -14.34 -3.65
CA ALA A 481 4.03 -14.72 -3.68
C ALA A 481 3.57 -15.74 -2.63
N SER A 482 2.71 -15.37 -1.69
CA SER A 482 2.01 -16.29 -0.82
C SER A 482 1.19 -17.25 -1.68
N PRO A 483 1.23 -18.56 -1.43
CA PRO A 483 0.42 -19.51 -2.20
C PRO A 483 -1.09 -19.30 -2.00
N PHE A 484 -1.49 -18.57 -0.95
CA PHE A 484 -2.89 -18.23 -0.66
C PHE A 484 -3.15 -16.74 -0.96
N ARG A 485 -2.83 -16.30 -2.18
CA ARG A 485 -3.05 -14.90 -2.58
C ARG A 485 -4.52 -14.51 -2.52
N ILE A 486 -4.75 -13.29 -2.07
CA ILE A 486 -6.07 -12.67 -1.99
C ILE A 486 -6.41 -11.98 -3.30
N SER A 487 -5.46 -11.32 -3.95
CA SER A 487 -5.73 -10.63 -5.21
C SER A 487 -4.58 -10.69 -6.21
N PHE A 488 -4.95 -10.55 -7.47
CA PHE A 488 -4.08 -10.21 -8.60
C PHE A 488 -4.77 -9.13 -9.44
N HIS A 489 -4.01 -8.43 -10.28
CA HIS A 489 -4.53 -7.30 -11.07
C HIS A 489 -4.05 -7.33 -12.52
N ASP A 490 -4.55 -6.39 -13.33
CA ASP A 490 -4.22 -6.11 -14.72
C ASP A 490 -4.71 -7.19 -15.70
N TYR A 491 -5.79 -7.87 -15.33
CA TYR A 491 -6.53 -8.80 -16.19
C TYR A 491 -7.58 -8.11 -17.05
N LYS A 492 -7.14 -7.15 -17.86
CA LYS A 492 -8.01 -6.42 -18.80
C LYS A 492 -8.68 -7.31 -19.86
N ASP A 493 -8.19 -8.54 -20.01
CA ASP A 493 -8.78 -9.57 -20.85
C ASP A 493 -9.64 -10.52 -19.99
N PRO A 494 -10.97 -10.53 -20.17
CA PRO A 494 -11.89 -11.43 -19.46
C PRO A 494 -11.54 -12.92 -19.55
N GLN A 495 -10.89 -13.36 -20.64
CA GLN A 495 -10.45 -14.75 -20.76
C GLN A 495 -9.28 -15.07 -19.82
N LYS A 496 -8.37 -14.12 -19.62
CA LYS A 496 -7.27 -14.28 -18.67
C LYS A 496 -7.78 -14.32 -17.23
N LEU A 497 -8.81 -13.56 -16.90
CA LEU A 497 -9.43 -13.62 -15.57
C LEU A 497 -10.00 -15.02 -15.27
N ARG A 498 -10.72 -15.61 -16.24
CA ARG A 498 -11.20 -17.01 -16.16
C ARG A 498 -10.06 -18.01 -16.07
N TRP A 499 -8.99 -17.79 -16.84
CA TRP A 499 -7.79 -18.63 -16.77
C TRP A 499 -7.16 -18.63 -15.38
N VAL A 500 -6.98 -17.46 -14.75
CA VAL A 500 -6.47 -17.33 -13.37
C VAL A 500 -7.37 -18.07 -12.40
N HIS A 501 -8.68 -17.96 -12.55
CA HIS A 501 -9.63 -18.66 -11.70
C HIS A 501 -9.42 -20.18 -11.74
N GLU A 502 -9.30 -20.75 -12.94
CA GLU A 502 -9.04 -22.19 -13.12
C GLU A 502 -7.68 -22.63 -12.54
N VAL A 503 -6.67 -21.75 -12.58
CA VAL A 503 -5.38 -21.98 -11.91
C VAL A 503 -5.54 -21.98 -10.39
N MET A 504 -6.25 -21.00 -9.82
CA MET A 504 -6.49 -20.90 -8.37
C MET A 504 -7.33 -22.06 -7.83
N LEU A 505 -8.20 -22.63 -8.65
CA LEU A 505 -8.97 -23.85 -8.35
C LEU A 505 -8.13 -25.13 -8.47
N GLY A 506 -6.90 -25.07 -8.97
CA GLY A 506 -6.05 -26.23 -9.24
C GLY A 506 -6.49 -27.08 -10.43
N ARG A 507 -7.44 -26.59 -11.25
CA ARG A 507 -7.94 -27.27 -12.46
C ARG A 507 -7.01 -27.09 -13.65
N ARG A 508 -6.21 -26.02 -13.63
CA ARG A 508 -5.19 -25.73 -14.63
C ARG A 508 -3.84 -25.44 -13.96
N ARG A 509 -2.74 -25.79 -14.63
CA ARG A 509 -1.39 -25.39 -14.21
C ARG A 509 -1.06 -24.01 -14.75
N CYS A 510 -0.37 -23.20 -13.95
CA CYS A 510 0.19 -21.94 -14.41
C CYS A 510 1.52 -22.20 -15.12
N GLU A 511 1.48 -22.33 -16.46
CA GLU A 511 2.67 -22.63 -17.27
C GLU A 511 3.70 -21.49 -17.28
N THR A 512 3.26 -20.26 -17.04
CA THR A 512 4.10 -19.05 -17.02
C THR A 512 4.56 -18.66 -15.61
N CYS A 513 4.05 -19.32 -14.57
CA CYS A 513 4.46 -19.04 -13.20
C CYS A 513 5.88 -19.56 -12.93
N PRO A 514 6.60 -18.96 -11.95
CA PRO A 514 7.85 -19.52 -11.47
C PRO A 514 7.71 -21.00 -11.09
N ALA A 515 8.67 -21.83 -11.50
CA ALA A 515 8.62 -23.27 -11.21
C ALA A 515 8.44 -23.54 -9.71
N GLY A 516 7.43 -24.34 -9.33
CA GLY A 516 7.11 -24.66 -7.94
C GLY A 516 6.29 -23.61 -7.19
N TYR A 517 5.84 -22.55 -7.85
CA TYR A 517 4.78 -21.69 -7.32
C TYR A 517 3.42 -22.33 -7.59
N GLU A 518 2.71 -22.69 -6.52
CA GLU A 518 1.41 -23.37 -6.57
C GLU A 518 0.35 -22.50 -5.86
N PRO A 519 -0.22 -21.52 -6.58
CA PRO A 519 -1.28 -20.70 -6.03
C PRO A 519 -2.56 -21.54 -5.87
N ARG A 520 -3.30 -21.32 -4.77
CA ARG A 520 -4.53 -22.06 -4.49
C ARG A 520 -5.52 -21.25 -3.65
N LEU A 521 -6.80 -21.57 -3.81
CA LEU A 521 -7.83 -21.14 -2.87
C LEU A 521 -7.74 -21.93 -1.56
N ALA A 522 -8.02 -21.27 -0.45
CA ALA A 522 -8.17 -21.88 0.85
C ALA A 522 -9.39 -22.81 0.82
N GLY A 523 -9.17 -24.08 1.12
CA GLY A 523 -10.23 -25.06 1.27
C GLY A 523 -10.92 -24.98 2.64
N PRO A 524 -12.06 -25.67 2.83
CA PRO A 524 -12.71 -25.80 4.13
C PRO A 524 -11.78 -26.33 5.23
N ALA A 525 -10.84 -27.21 4.86
CA ALA A 525 -9.85 -27.80 5.77
C ALA A 525 -8.70 -26.85 6.14
N ASP A 526 -8.48 -25.76 5.41
CA ASP A 526 -7.35 -24.84 5.63
C ASP A 526 -7.62 -23.78 6.72
N GLY A 527 -8.83 -23.76 7.29
CA GLY A 527 -9.32 -22.75 8.23
C GLY A 527 -9.81 -23.30 9.57
N ALA A 528 -9.41 -24.52 9.93
CA ALA A 528 -9.69 -25.14 11.24
C ALA A 528 -8.46 -25.14 12.14
#